data_AF-A0A2T1CCK3-F1
#
_entry.id   AF-A0A2T1CCK3-F1
#
_cell.length_a   1.000
_cell.length_b   1.000
_cell.length_c   1.000
_cell.angle_alpha   90.00
_cell.angle_beta   90.00
_cell.angle_gamma   90.00
#
_symmetry.space_group_name_H-M   'P 1'
#
loop_
_entity.id
_entity.type
_entity.pdbx_description
1 polymer ?
#
loop_
_entity_poly.entity_id
_entity_poly.type
_entity_poly.pdbx_seq_one_letter_code
_entity_poly.pdbx_strand_id
1 'polypeptide(L)'
;MKKFFLLCLFLIGLGWAISNFPGLATQGTYDSIVLDFREDIGNAEIAKQVETIAQQYKIAPQLNSEFSAGDNVYVVKGDRTLLNALRKSNFAKDTEYIEPNYVYNIFEIPNDPMYNKQWNLRSINVEAAWNETKGSGTTVAVIDTGITPVADLKETKFVPGYDFVNDRAEAYDDNGHGTHVAGTVAQSTNNNYGVAGIAYEAALMPLKVLSGSGGGTVSDIAEAIKFAADNGADVINMSLGGGGESQLMAEAIDYAHSKGVVIVAAAGNSGDSSASYPARYPHVIGVSALGPDDEKAGYSNFGAGVDISAPGGSENGKILQSTICLLYTS
;
A
#
# COMPACT_ATOMS: atom_id res chain seq x y z
N MET A 1 31.03 35.17 14.54
CA MET A 1 29.64 35.68 14.37
C MET A 1 28.77 34.80 13.47
N LYS A 2 29.16 34.48 12.22
CA LYS A 2 28.33 33.64 11.31
C LYS A 2 27.98 32.23 11.84
N LYS A 3 28.91 31.53 12.50
CA LYS A 3 28.67 30.19 13.08
C LYS A 3 27.68 30.18 14.25
N PHE A 4 27.64 31.25 15.04
CA PHE A 4 26.70 31.38 16.17
C PHE A 4 25.29 31.68 15.68
N PHE A 5 25.17 32.48 14.62
CA PHE A 5 23.89 32.79 13.97
C PHE A 5 23.26 31.58 13.28
N LEU A 6 24.07 30.73 12.62
CA LEU A 6 23.63 29.47 12.02
C LEU A 6 23.18 28.45 13.09
N LEU A 7 23.82 28.41 14.25
CA LEU A 7 23.42 27.55 15.36
C LEU A 7 22.07 27.97 15.95
N CYS A 8 21.83 29.29 16.10
CA CYS A 8 20.54 29.81 16.54
C CYS A 8 19.41 29.51 15.53
N LEU A 9 19.66 29.68 14.24
CA LEU A 9 18.68 29.33 13.20
C LEU A 9 18.38 27.82 13.15
N PHE A 10 19.40 26.98 13.37
CA PHE A 10 19.22 25.53 13.47
C PHE A 10 18.39 25.15 14.70
N LEU A 11 18.63 25.75 15.87
CA LEU A 11 17.86 25.48 17.08
C LEU A 11 16.41 25.99 17.00
N ILE A 12 16.18 27.13 16.32
CA ILE A 12 14.83 27.65 16.06
C ILE A 12 14.09 26.75 15.05
N GLY A 13 14.78 26.31 13.99
CA GLY A 13 14.23 25.36 13.02
C GLY A 13 13.94 23.99 13.63
N LEU A 14 14.80 23.51 14.53
CA LEU A 14 14.60 22.28 15.29
C LEU A 14 13.44 22.42 16.28
N GLY A 15 13.34 23.57 16.97
CA GLY A 15 12.20 23.87 17.85
C GLY A 15 10.87 23.96 17.11
N TRP A 16 10.87 24.54 15.90
CA TRP A 16 9.68 24.58 15.03
C TRP A 16 9.31 23.21 14.48
N ALA A 17 10.30 22.39 14.08
CA ALA A 17 10.08 21.01 13.66
C ALA A 17 9.53 20.14 14.80
N ILE A 18 10.09 20.24 16.02
CA ILE A 18 9.61 19.46 17.17
C ILE A 18 8.20 19.89 17.63
N SER A 19 7.84 21.17 17.42
CA SER A 19 6.51 21.68 17.79
C SER A 19 5.43 21.52 16.70
N ASN A 20 5.81 21.31 15.44
CA ASN A 20 4.87 21.16 14.31
C ASN A 20 4.95 19.81 13.59
N PHE A 21 5.83 18.89 14.00
CA PHE A 21 5.70 17.48 13.60
C PHE A 21 4.65 16.81 14.49
N PRO A 22 3.43 16.53 14.00
CA PRO A 22 2.66 15.45 14.58
C PRO A 22 3.51 14.21 14.35
N GLY A 23 4.00 13.58 15.43
CA GLY A 23 4.79 12.36 15.30
C GLY A 23 4.08 11.35 14.38
N LEU A 24 4.85 10.54 13.65
CA LEU A 24 4.41 9.41 12.83
C LEU A 24 3.63 8.33 13.60
N ALA A 25 3.25 8.57 14.85
CA ALA A 25 2.35 7.71 15.59
C ALA A 25 0.94 7.86 15.00
N THR A 26 0.50 6.84 14.27
CA THR A 26 -0.90 6.62 13.95
C THR A 26 -1.74 6.81 15.22
N GLN A 27 -2.51 7.90 15.29
CA GLN A 27 -3.44 8.11 16.40
C GLN A 27 -4.59 7.12 16.20
N GLY A 28 -4.62 6.05 16.99
CA GLY A 28 -5.70 5.08 16.96
C GLY A 28 -7.06 5.75 17.16
N THR A 29 -8.11 5.13 16.66
CA THR A 29 -9.48 5.60 16.88
C THR A 29 -10.00 5.09 18.21
N TYR A 30 -10.79 5.91 18.90
CA TYR A 30 -11.51 5.54 20.11
C TYR A 30 -12.77 6.38 20.23
N ASP A 31 -13.81 5.80 20.81
CA ASP A 31 -15.05 6.49 21.21
C ASP A 31 -15.32 6.36 22.72
N SER A 32 -14.36 5.79 23.44
CA SER A 32 -14.39 5.58 24.88
C SER A 32 -13.02 5.76 25.52
N ILE A 33 -13.01 6.00 26.84
CA ILE A 33 -11.84 6.32 27.64
C ILE A 33 -11.75 5.27 28.76
N VAL A 34 -10.56 4.72 28.97
CA VAL A 34 -10.24 3.84 30.09
C VAL A 34 -9.85 4.67 31.31
N LEU A 35 -10.42 4.32 32.46
CA LEU A 35 -10.12 4.85 33.78
C LEU A 35 -9.64 3.70 34.66
N ASP A 36 -8.36 3.68 34.96
CA ASP A 36 -7.76 2.69 35.84
C ASP A 36 -7.51 3.33 37.21
N PHE A 37 -8.31 2.94 38.22
CA PHE A 37 -8.19 3.51 39.57
C PHE A 37 -7.12 2.79 40.37
N ARG A 38 -6.31 3.54 41.13
CA ARG A 38 -5.27 2.93 41.95
C ARG A 38 -5.86 1.97 42.97
N GLU A 39 -5.18 0.86 43.19
CA GLU A 39 -5.60 -0.15 44.16
C GLU A 39 -5.56 0.35 45.61
N ASP A 40 -4.74 1.37 45.90
CA ASP A 40 -4.48 1.86 47.26
C ASP A 40 -5.57 2.77 47.85
N ILE A 41 -6.48 3.33 47.02
CA ILE A 41 -7.51 4.27 47.48
C ILE A 41 -8.78 3.59 48.04
N GLY A 42 -8.92 2.27 47.82
CA GLY A 42 -9.98 1.44 48.38
C GLY A 42 -11.35 1.59 47.72
N ASN A 43 -12.12 0.50 47.73
CA ASN A 43 -13.36 0.35 46.94
C ASN A 43 -14.44 1.41 47.23
N ALA A 44 -14.54 1.89 48.47
CA ALA A 44 -15.54 2.90 48.84
C ALA A 44 -15.24 4.27 48.22
N GLU A 45 -13.96 4.66 48.14
CA GLU A 45 -13.59 5.90 47.48
C GLU A 45 -13.71 5.75 45.97
N ILE A 46 -13.33 4.61 45.39
CA ILE A 46 -13.52 4.33 43.95
C ILE A 46 -15.00 4.45 43.56
N ALA A 47 -15.92 3.85 44.32
CA ALA A 47 -17.35 3.94 44.06
C ALA A 47 -17.86 5.39 44.07
N LYS A 48 -17.38 6.20 45.02
CA LYS A 48 -17.69 7.62 45.13
C LYS A 48 -17.11 8.42 43.96
N GLN A 49 -15.90 8.12 43.51
CA GLN A 49 -15.29 8.79 42.35
C GLN A 49 -16.07 8.45 41.07
N VAL A 50 -16.44 7.18 40.87
CA VAL A 50 -17.29 6.73 39.76
C VAL A 50 -18.64 7.47 39.76
N GLU A 51 -19.32 7.58 40.91
CA GLU A 51 -20.57 8.31 41.02
C GLU A 51 -20.41 9.81 40.76
N THR A 52 -19.31 10.41 41.23
CA THR A 52 -18.99 11.82 41.02
C THR A 52 -18.73 12.11 39.55
N ILE A 53 -17.95 11.27 38.86
CA ILE A 53 -17.74 11.36 37.40
C ILE A 53 -19.09 11.26 36.70
N ALA A 54 -19.95 10.34 37.14
CA ALA A 54 -21.24 10.13 36.51
C ALA A 54 -22.15 11.36 36.59
N GLN A 55 -22.21 11.99 37.76
CA GLN A 55 -22.99 13.21 37.98
C GLN A 55 -22.38 14.43 37.28
N GLN A 56 -21.07 14.62 37.40
CA GLN A 56 -20.37 15.81 36.89
C GLN A 56 -20.36 15.87 35.37
N TYR A 57 -20.12 14.74 34.71
CA TYR A 57 -20.03 14.68 33.24
C TYR A 57 -21.28 14.12 32.57
N LYS A 58 -22.29 13.68 33.34
CA LYS A 58 -23.53 13.08 32.83
C LYS A 58 -23.26 11.87 31.93
N ILE A 59 -22.29 11.06 32.32
CA ILE A 59 -21.88 9.80 31.66
C ILE A 59 -21.99 8.67 32.68
N ALA A 60 -22.06 7.42 32.25
CA ALA A 60 -22.04 6.30 33.20
C ALA A 60 -20.72 5.54 33.04
N PRO A 61 -19.76 5.66 33.96
CA PRO A 61 -18.63 4.75 34.00
C PRO A 61 -19.13 3.34 34.29
N GLN A 62 -18.64 2.39 33.52
CA GLN A 62 -18.98 0.98 33.66
C GLN A 62 -17.70 0.17 33.75
N LEU A 63 -17.73 -0.94 34.48
CA LEU A 63 -16.61 -1.88 34.44
C LEU A 63 -16.42 -2.38 33.01
N ASN A 64 -15.16 -2.47 32.56
CA ASN A 64 -14.87 -2.95 31.21
C ASN A 64 -15.31 -4.41 31.00
N SER A 65 -15.10 -5.25 32.01
CA SER A 65 -15.47 -6.66 32.02
C SER A 65 -15.73 -7.16 33.44
N GLU A 66 -16.21 -8.40 33.59
CA GLU A 66 -16.39 -9.05 34.89
C GLU A 66 -15.08 -9.19 35.70
N PHE A 67 -13.93 -9.24 35.01
CA PHE A 67 -12.59 -9.32 35.63
C PHE A 67 -12.08 -7.95 36.11
N SER A 68 -12.59 -6.87 35.52
CA SER A 68 -12.14 -5.51 35.80
C SER A 68 -12.53 -4.98 37.18
N ALA A 69 -13.39 -5.71 37.91
CA ALA A 69 -13.70 -5.38 39.30
C ALA A 69 -12.50 -5.57 40.24
N GLY A 70 -11.59 -6.51 39.93
CA GLY A 70 -10.36 -6.72 40.71
C GLY A 70 -9.30 -5.66 40.43
N ASP A 71 -9.21 -5.23 39.17
CA ASP A 71 -8.19 -4.29 38.68
C ASP A 71 -8.71 -2.84 38.66
N ASN A 72 -9.94 -2.59 39.13
CA ASN A 72 -10.58 -1.27 39.16
C ASN A 72 -10.61 -0.52 37.81
N VAL A 73 -10.77 -1.25 36.71
CA VAL A 73 -10.79 -0.69 35.35
C VAL A 73 -12.22 -0.37 34.91
N TYR A 74 -12.48 0.91 34.67
CA TYR A 74 -13.75 1.43 34.16
C TYR A 74 -13.59 2.03 32.76
N VAL A 75 -14.68 2.02 32.01
CA VAL A 75 -14.76 2.63 30.68
C VAL A 75 -15.90 3.64 30.67
N VAL A 76 -15.64 4.80 30.07
CA VAL A 76 -16.64 5.84 29.80
C VAL A 76 -16.68 6.18 28.33
N LYS A 77 -17.88 6.34 27.75
CA LYS A 77 -18.02 6.85 26.38
C LYS A 77 -17.56 8.32 26.34
N GLY A 78 -16.70 8.67 25.40
CA GLY A 78 -16.01 9.96 25.44
C GLY A 78 -15.10 10.24 24.27
N ASP A 79 -14.93 11.53 23.98
CA ASP A 79 -14.02 12.05 22.96
C ASP A 79 -12.74 12.63 23.59
N ARG A 80 -11.90 13.25 22.74
CA ARG A 80 -10.68 13.93 23.18
C ARG A 80 -10.94 15.08 24.15
N THR A 81 -12.11 15.73 24.08
CA THR A 81 -12.49 16.82 24.97
C THR A 81 -12.67 16.28 26.39
N LEU A 82 -13.45 15.21 26.53
CA LEU A 82 -13.68 14.56 27.82
C LEU A 82 -12.38 13.95 28.39
N LEU A 83 -11.57 13.31 27.54
CA LEU A 83 -10.27 12.76 27.95
C LEU A 83 -9.38 13.83 28.61
N ASN A 84 -9.28 15.00 27.97
CA ASN A 84 -8.48 16.11 28.51
C ASN A 84 -9.08 16.69 29.79
N ALA A 85 -10.41 16.72 29.93
CA ALA A 85 -11.08 17.18 31.15
C ALA A 85 -10.80 16.24 32.32
N LEU A 86 -10.93 14.92 32.11
CA LEU A 86 -10.67 13.90 33.12
C LEU A 86 -9.20 13.92 33.57
N ARG A 87 -8.25 14.01 32.64
CA ARG A 87 -6.80 14.12 32.95
C ARG A 87 -6.42 15.35 33.78
N LYS A 88 -7.16 16.46 33.66
CA LYS A 88 -6.90 17.71 34.39
C LYS A 88 -7.68 17.82 35.71
N SER A 89 -8.61 16.90 35.95
CA SER A 89 -9.47 16.89 37.13
C SER A 89 -8.74 16.30 38.34
N ASN A 90 -9.39 16.36 39.51
CA ASN A 90 -8.87 15.67 40.70
C ASN A 90 -8.91 14.13 40.57
N PHE A 91 -9.73 13.57 39.66
CA PHE A 91 -9.79 12.12 39.40
C PHE A 91 -8.42 11.57 38.97
N ALA A 92 -7.61 12.38 38.28
CA ALA A 92 -6.25 11.99 37.86
C ALA A 92 -5.32 11.64 39.03
N LYS A 93 -5.61 12.12 40.26
CA LYS A 93 -4.85 11.77 41.46
C LYS A 93 -5.26 10.43 42.05
N ASP A 94 -6.39 9.88 41.64
CA ASP A 94 -6.98 8.64 42.15
C ASP A 94 -6.89 7.51 41.11
N THR A 95 -6.48 7.85 39.89
CA THR A 95 -6.23 6.91 38.78
C THR A 95 -4.74 6.69 38.56
N GLU A 96 -4.37 5.47 38.18
CA GLU A 96 -3.06 5.19 37.60
C GLU A 96 -3.02 5.67 36.13
N TYR A 97 -4.09 5.39 35.37
CA TYR A 97 -4.20 5.76 33.96
C TYR A 97 -5.57 6.37 33.62
N ILE A 98 -5.54 7.39 32.76
CA ILE A 98 -6.70 7.94 32.05
C ILE A 98 -6.32 8.02 30.57
N GLU A 99 -6.81 7.09 29.76
CA GLU A 99 -6.30 6.88 28.40
C GLU A 99 -7.40 6.64 27.37
N PRO A 100 -7.15 6.94 26.09
CA PRO A 100 -7.99 6.46 25.00
C PRO A 100 -8.18 4.95 25.07
N ASN A 101 -9.42 4.48 25.01
CA ASN A 101 -9.71 3.06 24.80
C ASN A 101 -9.62 2.74 23.30
N TYR A 102 -8.41 2.55 22.81
CA TYR A 102 -8.19 2.31 21.38
C TYR A 102 -8.84 1.01 20.92
N VAL A 103 -9.45 1.05 19.74
CA VAL A 103 -10.02 -0.14 19.11
C VAL A 103 -8.91 -0.89 18.37
N TYR A 104 -8.72 -2.16 18.75
CA TYR A 104 -7.82 -3.08 18.05
C TYR A 104 -8.67 -4.03 17.19
N ASN A 105 -8.35 -4.12 15.90
CA ASN A 105 -9.02 -5.01 14.96
C ASN A 105 -8.17 -6.26 14.70
N ILE A 106 -8.80 -7.39 14.38
CA ILE A 106 -8.12 -8.53 13.78
C ILE A 106 -7.59 -8.12 12.40
N PHE A 107 -6.35 -8.45 12.08
CA PHE A 107 -5.82 -8.24 10.74
C PHE A 107 -6.51 -9.24 9.78
N GLU A 108 -7.10 -8.74 8.69
CA GLU A 108 -7.64 -9.58 7.62
C GLU A 108 -6.45 -10.24 6.90
N ILE A 109 -6.12 -11.46 7.32
CA ILE A 109 -5.09 -12.28 6.67
C ILE A 109 -5.79 -13.07 5.56
N PRO A 110 -5.33 -12.97 4.30
CA PRO A 110 -5.88 -13.75 3.21
C PRO A 110 -5.88 -15.26 3.50
N ASN A 111 -6.93 -15.96 3.09
CA ASN A 111 -7.05 -17.42 3.28
C ASN A 111 -6.25 -18.25 2.25
N ASP A 112 -5.51 -17.58 1.37
CA ASP A 112 -4.76 -18.16 0.27
C ASP A 112 -3.54 -18.95 0.79
N PRO A 113 -3.38 -20.24 0.44
CA PRO A 113 -2.41 -21.14 1.07
C PRO A 113 -0.95 -20.69 1.00
N MET A 114 -0.56 -19.94 -0.04
CA MET A 114 0.81 -19.47 -0.22
C MET A 114 1.02 -18.00 0.20
N TYR A 115 0.01 -17.32 0.75
CA TYR A 115 0.13 -15.92 1.18
C TYR A 115 1.31 -15.70 2.14
N ASN A 116 1.51 -16.62 3.09
CA ASN A 116 2.60 -16.54 4.06
C ASN A 116 4.02 -16.60 3.45
N LYS A 117 4.14 -16.99 2.16
CA LYS A 117 5.40 -16.99 1.41
C LYS A 117 5.60 -15.71 0.58
N GLN A 118 4.58 -14.87 0.45
CA GLN A 118 4.66 -13.59 -0.27
C GLN A 118 5.28 -12.50 0.61
N TRP A 119 6.59 -12.62 0.84
CA TRP A 119 7.36 -11.64 1.61
C TRP A 119 7.18 -10.21 1.07
N ASN A 120 7.00 -10.07 -0.24
CA ASN A 120 6.85 -8.81 -0.94
C ASN A 120 5.61 -8.00 -0.52
N LEU A 121 4.53 -8.69 -0.13
CA LEU A 121 3.30 -8.02 0.30
C LEU A 121 3.45 -7.40 1.69
N ARG A 122 4.17 -8.10 2.57
CA ARG A 122 4.46 -7.62 3.92
C ARG A 122 5.47 -6.48 3.92
N SER A 123 6.49 -6.52 3.07
CA SER A 123 7.52 -5.47 3.01
C SER A 123 6.96 -4.11 2.57
N ILE A 124 5.85 -4.09 1.82
CA ILE A 124 5.14 -2.85 1.44
C ILE A 124 3.95 -2.53 2.35
N ASN A 125 3.79 -3.27 3.46
CA ASN A 125 2.71 -3.09 4.43
C ASN A 125 1.30 -3.12 3.80
N VAL A 126 1.07 -4.06 2.86
CA VAL A 126 -0.21 -4.13 2.12
C VAL A 126 -1.40 -4.43 3.03
N GLU A 127 -1.19 -5.16 4.12
CA GLU A 127 -2.25 -5.51 5.08
C GLU A 127 -2.89 -4.27 5.70
N ALA A 128 -2.10 -3.21 5.96
CA ALA A 128 -2.63 -1.94 6.42
C ALA A 128 -3.44 -1.22 5.33
N ALA A 129 -3.03 -1.33 4.06
CA ALA A 129 -3.76 -0.76 2.94
C ALA A 129 -5.12 -1.46 2.73
N TRP A 130 -5.19 -2.78 2.87
CA TRP A 130 -6.43 -3.55 2.72
C TRP A 130 -7.53 -3.19 3.75
N ASN A 131 -7.15 -2.66 4.91
CA ASN A 131 -8.11 -2.13 5.88
C ASN A 131 -8.83 -0.87 5.36
N GLU A 132 -8.23 -0.14 4.43
CA GLU A 132 -8.78 1.08 3.83
C GLU A 132 -9.41 0.81 2.46
N THR A 133 -8.72 0.06 1.60
CA THR A 133 -9.19 -0.28 0.25
C THR A 133 -8.45 -1.48 -0.34
N LYS A 134 -9.14 -2.19 -1.24
CA LYS A 134 -8.61 -3.34 -2.00
C LYS A 134 -8.56 -3.05 -3.51
N GLY A 135 -8.75 -1.79 -3.89
CA GLY A 135 -8.70 -1.31 -5.28
C GLY A 135 -10.04 -1.30 -6.03
N SER A 136 -11.17 -1.50 -5.34
CA SER A 136 -12.49 -1.47 -5.97
C SER A 136 -12.77 -0.13 -6.67
N GLY A 137 -13.25 -0.20 -7.91
CA GLY A 137 -13.53 0.97 -8.74
C GLY A 137 -12.35 1.47 -9.56
N THR A 138 -11.14 0.94 -9.33
CA THR A 138 -9.93 1.29 -10.09
C THR A 138 -9.72 0.33 -11.25
N THR A 139 -9.37 0.86 -12.42
CA THR A 139 -8.94 0.10 -13.60
C THR A 139 -7.43 0.25 -13.82
N VAL A 140 -6.71 -0.88 -13.84
CA VAL A 140 -5.28 -0.93 -14.11
C VAL A 140 -5.04 -1.53 -15.50
N ALA A 141 -4.50 -0.73 -16.41
CA ALA A 141 -4.01 -1.21 -17.70
C ALA A 141 -2.62 -1.83 -17.56
N VAL A 142 -2.52 -3.09 -17.95
CA VAL A 142 -1.26 -3.83 -17.97
C VAL A 142 -0.80 -3.91 -19.42
N ILE A 143 0.20 -3.09 -19.75
CA ILE A 143 0.81 -3.02 -21.08
C ILE A 143 2.01 -3.98 -21.10
N ASP A 144 1.83 -5.17 -21.67
CA ASP A 144 2.78 -6.27 -21.55
C ASP A 144 2.61 -7.33 -22.67
N THR A 145 2.90 -8.62 -22.42
CA THR A 145 2.71 -9.75 -23.34
C THR A 145 1.26 -10.25 -23.44
N GLY A 146 0.32 -9.56 -22.78
CA GLY A 146 -1.08 -9.98 -22.64
C GLY A 146 -1.37 -10.56 -21.25
N ILE A 147 -2.63 -10.94 -21.01
CA ILE A 147 -3.02 -11.63 -19.77
C ILE A 147 -3.86 -12.86 -20.12
N THR A 148 -3.48 -14.01 -19.58
CA THR A 148 -4.29 -15.23 -19.64
C THR A 148 -5.01 -15.42 -18.30
N PRO A 149 -6.36 -15.49 -18.27
CA PRO A 149 -7.12 -15.70 -17.04
C PRO A 149 -6.96 -17.14 -16.55
N VAL A 150 -5.87 -17.39 -15.82
CA VAL A 150 -5.57 -18.66 -15.15
C VAL A 150 -6.48 -18.88 -13.93
N ALA A 151 -6.37 -20.06 -13.29
CA ALA A 151 -7.19 -20.42 -12.13
C ALA A 151 -7.18 -19.35 -11.01
N ASP A 152 -6.02 -18.76 -10.75
CA ASP A 152 -5.85 -17.75 -9.69
C ASP A 152 -6.11 -16.30 -10.14
N LEU A 153 -6.63 -16.14 -11.36
CA LEU A 153 -7.17 -14.88 -11.87
C LEU A 153 -8.67 -15.03 -12.21
N LYS A 154 -9.30 -16.13 -11.81
CA LYS A 154 -10.67 -16.47 -12.20
C LYS A 154 -11.71 -15.48 -11.65
N GLU A 155 -11.46 -14.92 -10.47
CA GLU A 155 -12.36 -13.96 -9.82
C GLU A 155 -11.94 -12.51 -10.09
N THR A 156 -10.78 -12.31 -10.72
CA THR A 156 -10.28 -11.00 -11.12
C THR A 156 -11.18 -10.40 -12.19
N LYS A 157 -11.53 -9.12 -12.02
CA LYS A 157 -12.36 -8.40 -13.00
C LYS A 157 -11.50 -8.00 -14.19
N PHE A 158 -11.97 -8.29 -15.39
CA PHE A 158 -11.35 -7.84 -16.63
C PHE A 158 -12.28 -6.87 -17.36
N VAL A 159 -11.72 -5.76 -17.81
CA VAL A 159 -12.37 -4.88 -18.80
C VAL A 159 -11.85 -5.20 -20.20
N PRO A 160 -12.52 -4.77 -21.28
CA PRO A 160 -12.03 -4.99 -22.62
C PRO A 160 -10.60 -4.49 -22.81
N GLY A 161 -9.77 -5.34 -23.41
CA GLY A 161 -8.38 -5.04 -23.76
C GLY A 161 -8.15 -5.06 -25.27
N TYR A 162 -6.89 -5.07 -25.68
CA TYR A 162 -6.51 -5.13 -27.09
C TYR A 162 -5.11 -5.73 -27.29
N ASP A 163 -4.96 -6.51 -28.36
CA ASP A 163 -3.71 -7.09 -28.83
C ASP A 163 -3.20 -6.26 -30.02
N PHE A 164 -2.27 -5.35 -29.75
CA PHE A 164 -1.62 -4.52 -30.76
C PHE A 164 -0.57 -5.28 -31.57
N VAL A 165 -0.16 -6.48 -31.14
CA VAL A 165 0.79 -7.31 -31.89
C VAL A 165 0.09 -8.05 -33.02
N ASN A 166 -1.16 -8.46 -32.81
CA ASN A 166 -1.93 -9.27 -33.76
C ASN A 166 -3.23 -8.59 -34.25
N ASP A 167 -3.45 -7.33 -33.90
CA ASP A 167 -4.61 -6.51 -34.27
C ASP A 167 -5.97 -7.16 -33.97
N ARG A 168 -6.18 -7.59 -32.72
CA ARG A 168 -7.43 -8.23 -32.27
C ARG A 168 -7.82 -7.84 -30.85
N ALA A 169 -9.08 -8.08 -30.46
CA ALA A 169 -9.56 -7.75 -29.11
C ALA A 169 -8.98 -8.69 -28.03
N GLU A 170 -8.67 -9.93 -28.38
CA GLU A 170 -8.16 -10.94 -27.45
C GLU A 170 -6.67 -10.75 -27.17
N ALA A 171 -6.35 -10.07 -26.07
CA ALA A 171 -5.01 -9.83 -25.55
C ALA A 171 -4.49 -10.98 -24.66
N TYR A 172 -4.60 -12.22 -25.12
CA TYR A 172 -4.11 -13.38 -24.37
C TYR A 172 -2.58 -13.44 -24.32
N ASP A 173 -2.07 -13.93 -23.20
CA ASP A 173 -0.64 -14.07 -22.97
C ASP A 173 -0.12 -15.39 -23.55
N ASP A 174 0.91 -15.28 -24.39
CA ASP A 174 1.65 -16.39 -25.00
C ASP A 174 3.12 -16.45 -24.55
N ASN A 175 3.51 -15.61 -23.58
CA ASN A 175 4.84 -15.58 -22.98
C ASN A 175 4.82 -15.96 -21.49
N GLY A 176 3.83 -15.47 -20.75
CA GLY A 176 3.67 -15.67 -19.30
C GLY A 176 4.06 -14.47 -18.44
N HIS A 177 4.82 -13.51 -18.98
CA HIS A 177 5.28 -12.33 -18.26
C HIS A 177 4.11 -11.40 -17.85
N GLY A 178 3.25 -11.03 -18.78
CA GLY A 178 2.11 -10.16 -18.51
C GLY A 178 1.10 -10.79 -17.53
N THR A 179 0.90 -12.11 -17.59
CA THR A 179 0.07 -12.85 -16.61
C THR A 179 0.70 -12.84 -15.21
N HIS A 180 2.04 -12.91 -15.10
CA HIS A 180 2.74 -12.76 -13.83
C HIS A 180 2.60 -11.36 -13.22
N VAL A 181 2.76 -10.33 -14.06
CA VAL A 181 2.58 -8.93 -13.68
C VAL A 181 1.14 -8.68 -13.21
N ALA A 182 0.16 -9.13 -13.99
CA ALA A 182 -1.26 -9.04 -13.67
C ALA A 182 -1.61 -9.66 -12.31
N GLY A 183 -1.03 -10.83 -12.02
CA GLY A 183 -1.18 -11.48 -10.71
C GLY A 183 -0.69 -10.64 -9.54
N THR A 184 0.47 -10.00 -9.71
CA THR A 184 1.00 -9.08 -8.69
C THR A 184 0.05 -7.92 -8.39
N VAL A 185 -0.61 -7.40 -9.43
CA VAL A 185 -1.58 -6.32 -9.28
C VAL A 185 -2.86 -6.81 -8.63
N ALA A 186 -3.54 -7.81 -9.20
CA ALA A 186 -4.91 -8.15 -8.82
C ALA A 186 -5.19 -9.66 -8.88
N GLN A 187 -4.28 -10.50 -8.36
CA GLN A 187 -4.56 -11.91 -8.08
C GLN A 187 -5.91 -12.05 -7.36
N SER A 188 -6.70 -13.06 -7.74
CA SER A 188 -7.86 -13.45 -6.94
C SER A 188 -7.38 -13.79 -5.52
N THR A 189 -8.00 -13.19 -4.50
CA THR A 189 -7.57 -13.28 -3.10
C THR A 189 -8.75 -13.73 -2.26
N ASN A 190 -8.49 -14.48 -1.18
CA ASN A 190 -9.49 -15.14 -0.34
C ASN A 190 -10.26 -16.28 -1.03
N ASN A 191 -9.65 -16.95 -2.02
CA ASN A 191 -10.28 -18.02 -2.80
C ASN A 191 -9.84 -19.45 -2.36
N ASN A 192 -9.06 -19.57 -1.28
CA ASN A 192 -8.42 -20.80 -0.80
C ASN A 192 -7.48 -21.46 -1.82
N TYR A 193 -6.91 -20.69 -2.74
CA TYR A 193 -6.03 -21.14 -3.80
C TYR A 193 -4.82 -20.19 -3.92
N GLY A 194 -3.69 -20.72 -4.42
CA GLY A 194 -2.52 -19.91 -4.77
C GLY A 194 -2.10 -18.82 -3.78
N VAL A 195 -2.06 -17.57 -4.26
CA VAL A 195 -1.47 -16.39 -3.61
C VAL A 195 -2.45 -15.21 -3.59
N ALA A 196 -2.07 -14.09 -2.97
CA ALA A 196 -2.87 -12.85 -2.92
C ALA A 196 -2.32 -11.75 -3.85
N GLY A 197 -3.19 -10.83 -4.27
CA GLY A 197 -2.88 -9.67 -5.12
C GLY A 197 -2.88 -8.37 -4.32
N ILE A 198 -2.18 -7.33 -4.79
CA ILE A 198 -2.11 -6.05 -4.05
C ILE A 198 -3.48 -5.34 -4.02
N ALA A 199 -4.10 -5.17 -5.19
CA ALA A 199 -5.36 -4.51 -5.40
C ALA A 199 -6.38 -5.51 -5.97
N TYR A 200 -6.67 -6.57 -5.21
CA TYR A 200 -7.44 -7.73 -5.66
C TYR A 200 -8.92 -7.45 -6.00
N GLU A 201 -9.45 -6.25 -5.73
CA GLU A 201 -10.80 -5.83 -6.16
C GLU A 201 -10.79 -4.91 -7.39
N ALA A 202 -9.60 -4.51 -7.88
CA ALA A 202 -9.43 -3.71 -9.09
C ALA A 202 -9.79 -4.49 -10.36
N ALA A 203 -10.06 -3.75 -11.44
CA ALA A 203 -10.23 -4.32 -12.76
C ALA A 203 -8.94 -4.23 -13.57
N LEU A 204 -8.62 -5.26 -14.34
CA LEU A 204 -7.48 -5.30 -15.24
C LEU A 204 -7.89 -5.04 -16.69
N MET A 205 -7.16 -4.18 -17.37
CA MET A 205 -7.25 -3.96 -18.82
C MET A 205 -6.02 -4.58 -19.49
N PRO A 206 -6.15 -5.74 -20.16
CA PRO A 206 -5.01 -6.42 -20.79
C PRO A 206 -4.66 -5.74 -22.12
N LEU A 207 -3.46 -5.17 -22.23
CA LEU A 207 -2.95 -4.56 -23.46
C LEU A 207 -1.69 -5.29 -23.91
N LYS A 208 -1.80 -6.12 -24.95
CA LYS A 208 -0.67 -6.88 -25.48
C LYS A 208 0.07 -6.05 -26.51
N VAL A 209 1.31 -5.70 -26.18
CA VAL A 209 2.25 -4.94 -27.04
C VAL A 209 3.57 -5.67 -27.22
N LEU A 210 3.82 -6.70 -26.42
CA LEU A 210 4.97 -7.58 -26.54
C LEU A 210 4.54 -8.92 -27.13
N SER A 211 5.27 -9.39 -28.14
CA SER A 211 5.10 -10.71 -28.75
C SER A 211 5.49 -11.85 -27.80
N GLY A 212 5.22 -13.10 -28.19
CA GLY A 212 5.61 -14.28 -27.40
C GLY A 212 7.11 -14.41 -27.10
N SER A 213 7.98 -13.71 -27.84
CA SER A 213 9.41 -13.61 -27.55
C SER A 213 9.80 -12.47 -26.59
N GLY A 214 8.82 -11.68 -26.12
CA GLY A 214 9.02 -10.55 -25.21
C GLY A 214 9.44 -9.24 -25.88
N GLY A 215 9.50 -9.20 -27.22
CA GLY A 215 9.79 -7.98 -27.98
C GLY A 215 8.54 -7.25 -28.45
N GLY A 216 8.56 -5.92 -28.45
CA GLY A 216 7.50 -5.06 -28.96
C GLY A 216 8.05 -3.76 -29.54
N THR A 217 7.17 -2.98 -30.17
CA THR A 217 7.56 -1.74 -30.85
C THR A 217 7.10 -0.50 -30.11
N VAL A 218 7.80 0.61 -30.33
CA VAL A 218 7.43 1.91 -29.75
C VAL A 218 6.05 2.38 -30.23
N SER A 219 5.66 2.06 -31.47
CA SER A 219 4.33 2.40 -31.99
C SER A 219 3.23 1.69 -31.21
N ASP A 220 3.35 0.37 -31.01
CA ASP A 220 2.32 -0.44 -30.34
C ASP A 220 2.18 -0.02 -28.88
N ILE A 221 3.30 0.24 -28.20
CA ILE A 221 3.30 0.72 -26.81
C ILE A 221 2.65 2.12 -26.72
N ALA A 222 3.01 3.04 -27.62
CA ALA A 222 2.44 4.40 -27.60
C ALA A 222 0.93 4.40 -27.90
N GLU A 223 0.46 3.55 -28.81
CA GLU A 223 -0.96 3.38 -29.09
C GLU A 223 -1.70 2.74 -27.91
N ALA A 224 -1.12 1.75 -27.25
CA ALA A 224 -1.67 1.13 -26.05
C ALA A 224 -1.82 2.13 -24.89
N ILE A 225 -0.84 3.01 -24.68
CA ILE A 225 -0.93 4.08 -23.66
C ILE A 225 -2.12 4.99 -23.93
N LYS A 226 -2.31 5.42 -25.19
CA LYS A 226 -3.45 6.26 -25.57
C LYS A 226 -4.78 5.51 -25.44
N PHE A 227 -4.82 4.25 -25.87
CA PHE A 227 -5.98 3.38 -25.73
C PHE A 227 -6.38 3.23 -24.26
N ALA A 228 -5.44 2.96 -23.36
CA ALA A 228 -5.71 2.84 -21.93
C ALA A 228 -6.36 4.12 -21.38
N ALA A 229 -5.78 5.28 -21.69
CA ALA A 229 -6.30 6.57 -21.24
C ALA A 229 -7.67 6.92 -21.84
N ASP A 230 -7.96 6.47 -23.07
CA ASP A 230 -9.25 6.66 -23.73
C ASP A 230 -10.33 5.72 -23.19
N ASN A 231 -9.95 4.54 -22.71
CA ASN A 231 -10.86 3.47 -22.27
C ASN A 231 -10.96 3.38 -20.73
N GLY A 232 -10.61 4.45 -20.02
CA GLY A 232 -10.89 4.60 -18.59
C GLY A 232 -9.92 3.87 -17.66
N ALA A 233 -8.67 3.66 -18.08
CA ALA A 233 -7.63 3.23 -17.14
C ALA A 233 -7.30 4.38 -16.18
N ASP A 234 -7.26 4.08 -14.87
CA ASP A 234 -6.79 5.02 -13.84
C ASP A 234 -5.27 4.91 -13.66
N VAL A 235 -4.72 3.71 -13.89
CA VAL A 235 -3.30 3.40 -13.78
C VAL A 235 -2.85 2.63 -15.02
N ILE A 236 -1.69 2.99 -15.56
CA ILE A 236 -0.96 2.25 -16.59
C ILE A 236 0.30 1.66 -15.96
N ASN A 237 0.44 0.34 -16.03
CA ASN A 237 1.64 -0.39 -15.64
C ASN A 237 2.38 -0.89 -16.88
N MET A 238 3.65 -0.51 -17.01
CA MET A 238 4.57 -0.94 -18.05
C MET A 238 5.77 -1.67 -17.43
N SER A 239 5.66 -2.99 -17.29
CA SER A 239 6.76 -3.85 -16.82
C SER A 239 7.73 -4.20 -17.95
N LEU A 240 8.07 -3.18 -18.74
CA LEU A 240 8.90 -3.26 -19.93
C LEU A 240 9.87 -2.08 -19.97
N GLY A 241 10.90 -2.20 -20.78
CA GLY A 241 11.84 -1.11 -20.97
C GLY A 241 12.82 -1.40 -22.10
N GLY A 242 13.38 -0.33 -22.64
CA GLY A 242 14.33 -0.39 -23.74
C GLY A 242 15.21 0.84 -23.84
N GLY A 243 16.05 0.84 -24.85
CA GLY A 243 16.89 1.99 -25.20
C GLY A 243 16.17 2.95 -26.14
N GLY A 244 16.60 4.21 -26.11
CA GLY A 244 16.17 5.24 -27.06
C GLY A 244 15.00 6.08 -26.57
N GLU A 245 15.18 7.39 -26.63
CA GLU A 245 14.08 8.34 -26.51
C GLU A 245 13.27 8.35 -27.81
N SER A 246 11.96 8.52 -27.69
CA SER A 246 11.01 8.60 -28.78
C SER A 246 10.00 9.70 -28.47
N GLN A 247 9.91 10.66 -29.38
CA GLN A 247 8.91 11.72 -29.28
C GLN A 247 7.48 11.15 -29.29
N LEU A 248 7.21 10.10 -30.06
CA LEU A 248 5.90 9.45 -30.10
C LEU A 248 5.52 8.87 -28.73
N MET A 249 6.49 8.28 -28.03
CA MET A 249 6.28 7.74 -26.68
C MET A 249 6.04 8.85 -25.67
N ALA A 250 6.86 9.91 -25.72
CA ALA A 250 6.70 11.08 -24.86
C ALA A 250 5.31 11.73 -25.01
N GLU A 251 4.85 11.93 -26.25
CA GLU A 251 3.52 12.47 -26.54
C GLU A 251 2.38 11.57 -26.04
N ALA A 252 2.55 10.25 -26.10
CA ALA A 252 1.56 9.31 -25.54
C ALA A 252 1.49 9.37 -24.01
N ILE A 253 2.64 9.47 -23.35
CA ILE A 253 2.74 9.63 -21.89
C ILE A 253 2.11 10.96 -21.45
N ASP A 254 2.45 12.06 -22.11
CA ASP A 254 1.88 13.37 -21.83
C ASP A 254 0.35 13.36 -22.02
N TYR A 255 -0.14 12.68 -23.06
CA TYR A 255 -1.56 12.51 -23.30
C TYR A 255 -2.26 11.76 -22.17
N ALA A 256 -1.74 10.59 -21.76
CA ALA A 256 -2.32 9.82 -20.66
C ALA A 256 -2.27 10.60 -19.33
N HIS A 257 -1.15 11.26 -19.03
CA HIS A 257 -1.03 12.12 -17.86
C HIS A 257 -2.02 13.30 -17.89
N SER A 258 -2.25 13.92 -19.06
CA SER A 258 -3.24 15.01 -19.20
C SER A 258 -4.68 14.57 -18.92
N LYS A 259 -4.95 13.27 -19.00
CA LYS A 259 -6.23 12.65 -18.64
C LYS A 259 -6.31 12.22 -17.17
N GLY A 260 -5.26 12.48 -16.39
CA GLY A 260 -5.19 12.12 -14.98
C GLY A 260 -4.79 10.67 -14.72
N VAL A 261 -4.28 9.95 -15.73
CA VAL A 261 -3.83 8.56 -15.59
C VAL A 261 -2.46 8.53 -14.92
N VAL A 262 -2.31 7.68 -13.89
CA VAL A 262 -1.01 7.43 -13.25
C VAL A 262 -0.22 6.44 -14.10
N ILE A 263 1.04 6.74 -14.40
CA ILE A 263 1.87 5.93 -15.29
C ILE A 263 3.06 5.41 -14.49
N VAL A 264 3.25 4.09 -14.51
CA VAL A 264 4.31 3.39 -13.77
C VAL A 264 5.11 2.52 -14.73
N ALA A 265 6.43 2.56 -14.66
CA ALA A 265 7.29 1.74 -15.50
C ALA A 265 8.52 1.20 -14.77
N ALA A 266 8.99 0.02 -15.20
CA ALA A 266 10.19 -0.60 -14.66
C ALA A 266 11.46 0.17 -15.05
N ALA A 267 12.36 0.40 -14.09
CA ALA A 267 13.62 1.10 -14.32
C ALA A 267 14.59 0.33 -15.23
N GLY A 268 14.44 -0.99 -15.35
CA GLY A 268 15.28 -1.87 -16.17
C GLY A 268 16.19 -2.80 -15.35
N ASN A 269 16.72 -3.82 -16.02
CA ASN A 269 17.36 -4.99 -15.39
C ASN A 269 18.83 -5.19 -15.83
N SER A 270 19.56 -4.09 -16.04
CA SER A 270 20.95 -4.10 -16.54
C SER A 270 22.00 -3.74 -15.47
N GLY A 271 21.56 -3.34 -14.27
CA GLY A 271 22.44 -2.84 -13.21
C GLY A 271 23.02 -1.46 -13.50
N ASP A 272 22.39 -0.69 -14.39
CA ASP A 272 22.88 0.61 -14.84
C ASP A 272 22.49 1.74 -13.86
N SER A 273 23.29 2.82 -13.85
CA SER A 273 23.08 4.01 -13.01
C SER A 273 22.06 5.01 -13.57
N SER A 274 21.20 4.55 -14.48
CA SER A 274 20.01 5.29 -14.92
C SER A 274 18.88 4.35 -15.33
N ALA A 275 17.64 4.81 -15.20
CA ALA A 275 16.47 4.10 -15.71
C ALA A 275 16.43 4.06 -17.25
N SER A 276 15.87 2.98 -17.77
CA SER A 276 15.52 2.81 -19.18
C SER A 276 14.27 3.62 -19.55
N TYR A 277 13.98 3.75 -20.85
CA TYR A 277 12.69 4.25 -21.30
C TYR A 277 11.66 3.12 -21.32
N PRO A 278 10.39 3.35 -20.93
CA PRO A 278 9.78 4.67 -20.68
C PRO A 278 9.90 5.21 -19.24
N ALA A 279 10.49 4.47 -18.29
CA ALA A 279 10.59 4.91 -16.88
C ALA A 279 11.29 6.27 -16.68
N ARG A 280 12.16 6.67 -17.61
CA ARG A 280 12.89 7.93 -17.56
C ARG A 280 12.10 9.16 -18.04
N TYR A 281 10.92 8.99 -18.65
CA TYR A 281 10.13 10.14 -19.12
C TYR A 281 9.55 10.92 -17.93
N PRO A 282 9.38 12.26 -18.07
CA PRO A 282 8.51 13.01 -17.17
C PRO A 282 7.12 12.36 -17.10
N HIS A 283 6.45 12.51 -15.95
CA HIS A 283 5.12 11.96 -15.69
C HIS A 283 5.03 10.43 -15.59
N VAL A 284 6.15 9.72 -15.66
CA VAL A 284 6.24 8.30 -15.37
C VAL A 284 6.92 8.10 -14.03
N ILE A 285 6.33 7.24 -13.19
CA ILE A 285 6.95 6.78 -11.95
C ILE A 285 7.88 5.62 -12.31
N GLY A 286 9.19 5.87 -12.27
CA GLY A 286 10.23 4.87 -12.51
C GLY A 286 10.48 4.02 -11.26
N VAL A 287 10.34 2.70 -11.40
CA VAL A 287 10.41 1.76 -10.26
C VAL A 287 11.62 0.85 -10.35
N SER A 288 12.50 0.90 -9.34
CA SER A 288 13.60 -0.06 -9.15
C SER A 288 13.21 -1.25 -8.27
N ALA A 289 14.01 -2.31 -8.30
CA ALA A 289 13.74 -3.56 -7.59
C ALA A 289 14.61 -3.74 -6.33
N LEU A 290 13.96 -4.20 -5.25
CA LEU A 290 14.58 -4.65 -4.00
C LEU A 290 14.47 -6.17 -3.83
N GLY A 291 15.45 -6.73 -3.12
CA GLY A 291 15.40 -8.09 -2.59
C GLY A 291 14.67 -8.18 -1.24
N PRO A 292 14.52 -9.40 -0.69
CA PRO A 292 13.90 -9.62 0.63
C PRO A 292 14.70 -9.05 1.81
N ASP A 293 15.95 -8.69 1.57
CA ASP A 293 16.88 -8.05 2.49
C ASP A 293 16.77 -6.52 2.49
N ASP A 294 15.77 -5.96 1.80
CA ASP A 294 15.60 -4.52 1.54
C ASP A 294 16.80 -3.88 0.80
N GLU A 295 17.68 -4.70 0.25
CA GLU A 295 18.81 -4.26 -0.56
C GLU A 295 18.42 -4.19 -2.03
N LYS A 296 19.07 -3.29 -2.78
CA LYS A 296 18.87 -3.18 -4.23
C LYS A 296 19.18 -4.51 -4.89
N ALA A 297 18.23 -5.04 -5.68
CA ALA A 297 18.48 -6.24 -6.46
C ALA A 297 19.68 -6.03 -7.39
N GLY A 298 20.55 -7.05 -7.51
CA GLY A 298 21.80 -6.95 -8.29
C GLY A 298 21.59 -6.46 -9.72
N TYR A 299 20.52 -6.94 -10.36
CA TYR A 299 20.15 -6.58 -11.73
C TYR A 299 19.46 -5.21 -11.86
N SER A 300 18.94 -4.63 -10.77
CA SER A 300 18.11 -3.41 -10.89
C SER A 300 18.94 -2.22 -11.33
N ASN A 301 18.46 -1.53 -12.37
CA ASN A 301 18.88 -0.18 -12.67
C ASN A 301 18.51 0.75 -11.50
N PHE A 302 19.27 1.84 -11.34
CA PHE A 302 19.15 2.79 -10.23
C PHE A 302 19.54 4.20 -10.67
N GLY A 303 19.43 5.18 -9.77
CA GLY A 303 19.92 6.53 -10.04
C GLY A 303 18.94 7.37 -10.86
N ALA A 304 19.43 8.03 -11.91
CA ALA A 304 18.65 9.04 -12.63
C ALA A 304 17.42 8.42 -13.33
N GLY A 305 16.24 9.00 -13.12
CA GLY A 305 14.96 8.50 -13.67
C GLY A 305 14.31 7.38 -12.85
N VAL A 306 14.82 7.10 -11.65
CA VAL A 306 14.13 6.24 -10.66
C VAL A 306 13.51 7.12 -9.59
N ASP A 307 12.23 6.91 -9.31
CA ASP A 307 11.48 7.67 -8.31
C ASP A 307 11.31 6.89 -7.01
N ILE A 308 10.99 5.60 -7.12
CA ILE A 308 10.71 4.71 -5.99
C ILE A 308 11.31 3.32 -6.22
N SER A 309 11.40 2.54 -5.13
CA SER A 309 11.77 1.13 -5.18
C SER A 309 10.63 0.26 -4.67
N ALA A 310 10.49 -0.93 -5.23
CA ALA A 310 9.52 -1.94 -4.79
C ALA A 310 10.15 -3.34 -4.77
N PRO A 311 9.55 -4.31 -4.06
CA PRO A 311 9.98 -5.71 -4.10
C PRO A 311 9.98 -6.28 -5.52
N GLY A 312 11.15 -6.63 -6.04
CA GLY A 312 11.31 -7.33 -7.33
C GLY A 312 12.03 -8.67 -7.21
N GLY A 313 12.53 -8.99 -6.01
CA GLY A 313 13.25 -10.22 -5.72
C GLY A 313 14.72 -10.20 -6.14
N SER A 314 15.46 -11.15 -5.60
CA SER A 314 16.89 -11.33 -5.80
C SER A 314 17.23 -12.83 -5.87
N GLU A 315 18.49 -13.21 -5.69
CA GLU A 315 18.88 -14.61 -5.48
C GLU A 315 18.38 -15.14 -4.13
N ASN A 316 18.18 -14.25 -3.15
CA ASN A 316 17.76 -14.58 -1.78
C ASN A 316 16.24 -14.79 -1.67
N GLY A 317 15.46 -14.43 -2.69
CA GLY A 317 14.02 -14.68 -2.75
C GLY A 317 13.37 -14.09 -3.99
N LYS A 318 12.52 -14.88 -4.65
CA LYS A 318 11.74 -14.46 -5.82
C LYS A 318 10.36 -13.95 -5.40
N ILE A 319 9.70 -13.21 -6.29
CA ILE A 319 8.28 -12.88 -6.14
C ILE A 319 7.49 -14.14 -6.48
N LEU A 320 6.63 -14.56 -5.56
CA LEU A 320 5.80 -15.75 -5.74
C LEU A 320 4.47 -15.35 -6.36
N GLN A 321 4.13 -15.97 -7.49
CA GLN A 321 2.86 -15.82 -8.18
C GLN A 321 2.37 -17.18 -8.65
N SER A 322 1.08 -17.47 -8.49
CA SER A 322 0.44 -18.70 -8.98
C SER A 322 -0.08 -18.58 -10.42
N THR A 323 0.32 -17.52 -11.12
CA THR A 323 -0.01 -17.23 -12.52
C THR A 323 0.96 -17.85 -13.50
N ILE A 324 2.16 -18.24 -13.07
CA ILE A 324 3.09 -19.07 -13.85
C ILE A 324 2.93 -20.50 -13.36
N CYS A 325 2.54 -21.40 -14.27
CA CYS A 325 2.54 -22.82 -13.99
C CYS A 325 3.97 -23.23 -13.58
N LEU A 326 4.14 -23.76 -12.36
CA LEU A 326 5.37 -24.41 -11.90
C LEU A 326 5.62 -25.71 -12.70
N LEU A 327 5.78 -25.61 -14.01
CA LEU A 327 6.15 -26.72 -14.90
C LEU A 327 7.64 -26.75 -15.23
N TYR A 328 8.46 -25.94 -14.56
CA TYR A 328 9.92 -25.98 -14.69
C TYR A 328 10.62 -26.04 -13.34
N THR A 329 10.33 -27.06 -12.54
CA THR A 329 11.30 -27.61 -11.57
C THR A 329 11.11 -29.13 -11.45
N SER A 330 11.75 -29.86 -12.36
CA SER A 330 12.22 -31.23 -12.16
C SER A 330 13.70 -31.26 -12.54
#